data_AF-A0A832MY51-F1
#
_entry.id   AF-A0A832MY51-F1
#
_cell.length_a   1.000
_cell.length_b   1.000
_cell.length_c   1.000
_cell.angle_alpha   90.00
_cell.angle_beta   90.00
_cell.angle_gamma   90.00
#
_symmetry.space_group_name_H-M   'P 1'
#
loop_
_entity.id
_entity.type
_entity.pdbx_description
1 polymer ?
#
loop_
_entity_poly.entity_id
_entity_poly.type
_entity_poly.pdbx_seq_one_letter_code
_entity_poly.pdbx_strand_id
1 'polypeptide(L)'
;QEAASSALETFKRYEKYFGYGYLEDPKEIIPPVALNFYSFHMMVGLGTWFMLLFFLVLYYAMIGQIERKKMLLRAALFSIPLGYLAAELGWIVAESGRQPWAIQGMLPVGMASSQISVAAVQTTFWLFAVVFTVLLIAEIGIMTKQIKIGMEGH
;
A
#
# COMPACT_ATOMS: atom_id res chain seq x y z
N GLN A 1 10.25 -8.37 -47.83
CA GLN A 1 9.01 -7.98 -47.13
C GLN A 1 8.32 -9.20 -46.51
N GLU A 2 8.21 -10.32 -47.23
CA GLU A 2 7.63 -11.59 -46.77
C GLU A 2 8.29 -12.19 -45.50
N ALA A 3 9.62 -12.14 -45.41
CA ALA A 3 10.35 -12.56 -44.21
C ALA A 3 10.09 -11.67 -42.99
N ALA A 4 9.87 -10.36 -43.20
CA ALA A 4 9.56 -9.42 -42.12
C ALA A 4 8.13 -9.62 -41.60
N SER A 5 7.16 -9.93 -42.48
CA SER A 5 5.80 -10.29 -42.06
C SER A 5 5.75 -11.61 -41.31
N SER A 6 6.53 -12.62 -41.72
CA SER A 6 6.61 -13.91 -41.00
C SER A 6 7.27 -13.77 -39.61
N ALA A 7 8.32 -12.96 -39.50
CA ALA A 7 8.94 -12.64 -38.21
C ALA A 7 7.98 -11.87 -37.28
N LEU A 8 7.20 -10.93 -37.81
CA LEU A 8 6.18 -10.20 -37.07
C LEU A 8 5.07 -11.13 -36.56
N GLU A 9 4.65 -12.10 -37.38
CA GLU A 9 3.62 -13.07 -36.99
C GLU A 9 4.10 -13.97 -35.85
N THR A 10 5.34 -14.44 -35.93
CA THR A 10 6.01 -15.19 -34.85
C THR A 10 6.11 -14.33 -33.58
N PHE A 11 6.53 -13.07 -33.70
CA PHE A 11 6.62 -12.15 -32.57
C PHE A 11 5.28 -11.97 -31.87
N LYS A 12 4.22 -11.62 -32.61
CA LYS A 12 2.86 -11.43 -32.05
C LYS A 12 2.31 -12.68 -31.38
N ARG A 13 2.72 -13.87 -31.84
CA ARG A 13 2.30 -15.16 -31.27
C ARG A 13 2.91 -15.40 -29.88
N TYR A 14 4.16 -14.98 -29.66
CA TYR A 14 4.90 -15.23 -28.42
C TYR A 14 5.03 -14.01 -27.50
N GLU A 15 4.57 -12.84 -27.93
CA GLU A 15 4.63 -11.58 -27.18
C GLU A 15 4.14 -11.71 -25.73
N LYS A 16 3.02 -12.43 -25.55
CA LYS A 16 2.41 -12.67 -24.24
C LYS A 16 3.26 -13.51 -23.28
N TYR A 17 4.22 -14.28 -23.80
CA TYR A 17 5.01 -15.23 -23.02
C TYR A 17 6.44 -14.77 -22.74
N PHE A 18 6.84 -13.58 -23.22
CA PHE A 18 8.21 -13.08 -23.09
C PHE A 18 8.73 -13.10 -21.65
N GLY A 19 7.91 -12.68 -20.68
CA GLY A 19 8.34 -12.58 -19.30
C GLY A 19 8.58 -13.91 -18.59
N TYR A 20 7.99 -15.01 -19.09
CA TYR A 20 8.10 -16.33 -18.47
C TYR A 20 9.44 -17.02 -18.77
N GLY A 21 10.14 -16.61 -19.82
CA GLY A 21 11.45 -17.18 -20.17
C GLY A 21 12.56 -16.84 -19.17
N TYR A 22 12.30 -15.91 -18.25
CA TYR A 22 13.24 -15.47 -17.20
C TYR A 22 13.01 -16.14 -15.84
N LEU A 23 12.01 -17.04 -15.73
CA LEU A 23 11.71 -17.78 -14.51
C LEU A 23 12.22 -19.21 -14.63
N GLU A 24 12.92 -19.70 -13.62
CA GLU A 24 13.56 -21.03 -13.65
C GLU A 24 12.65 -22.12 -13.06
N ASP A 25 11.84 -21.78 -12.05
CA ASP A 25 10.89 -22.70 -11.41
C ASP A 25 9.45 -22.13 -11.46
N PRO A 26 8.43 -22.94 -11.83
CA PRO A 26 7.02 -22.55 -11.72
C PRO A 26 6.58 -21.97 -10.36
N LYS A 27 7.27 -22.32 -9.27
CA LYS A 27 7.00 -21.81 -7.92
C LYS A 27 7.35 -20.33 -7.76
N GLU A 28 8.24 -19.78 -8.57
CA GLU A 28 8.62 -18.35 -8.53
C GLU A 28 7.48 -17.43 -8.99
N ILE A 29 6.51 -17.98 -9.73
CA ILE A 29 5.30 -17.26 -10.16
C ILE A 29 4.36 -17.01 -8.98
N ILE A 30 4.48 -17.77 -7.89
CA ILE A 30 3.53 -17.73 -6.78
C ILE A 30 3.89 -16.54 -5.85
N PRO A 31 3.04 -15.51 -5.75
CA PRO A 31 3.29 -14.40 -4.82
C PRO A 31 3.25 -14.89 -3.36
N PRO A 32 3.77 -14.09 -2.42
CA PRO A 32 3.72 -14.42 -1.00
C PRO A 32 2.27 -14.50 -0.47
N VAL A 33 1.70 -15.71 -0.50
CA VAL A 33 0.28 -15.96 -0.21
C VAL A 33 -0.09 -15.58 1.22
N ALA A 34 0.77 -15.89 2.20
CA ALA A 34 0.50 -15.59 3.60
C ALA A 34 0.38 -14.09 3.86
N LEU A 35 1.30 -13.29 3.30
CA LEU A 35 1.28 -11.83 3.45
C LEU A 35 0.00 -11.25 2.84
N ASN A 36 -0.33 -11.66 1.61
CA ASN A 36 -1.54 -11.18 0.93
C ASN A 36 -2.82 -11.58 1.67
N PHE A 37 -2.88 -12.81 2.20
CA PHE A 37 -4.02 -13.30 2.96
C PHE A 37 -4.25 -12.46 4.22
N TYR A 38 -3.25 -12.28 5.08
CA TYR A 38 -3.42 -11.54 6.31
C TYR A 38 -3.70 -10.05 6.05
N SER A 39 -2.99 -9.44 5.09
CA SER A 39 -3.19 -8.04 4.75
C SER A 39 -4.60 -7.77 4.22
N PHE A 40 -5.13 -8.67 3.38
CA PHE A 40 -6.50 -8.57 2.89
C PHE A 40 -7.54 -8.66 4.01
N HIS A 41 -7.40 -9.62 4.93
CA HIS A 41 -8.34 -9.79 6.03
C HIS A 41 -8.32 -8.59 6.98
N MET A 42 -7.13 -8.08 7.32
CA MET A 42 -6.99 -6.90 8.16
C MET A 42 -7.57 -5.65 7.48
N MET A 43 -7.33 -5.48 6.17
CA MET A 43 -7.91 -4.38 5.39
C MET A 43 -9.44 -4.43 5.39
N VAL A 44 -10.04 -5.59 5.09
CA VAL A 44 -11.50 -5.75 5.07
C VAL A 44 -12.10 -5.59 6.47
N GLY A 45 -11.42 -6.11 7.50
CA GLY A 45 -11.81 -5.94 8.90
C GLY A 45 -11.85 -4.46 9.32
N LEU A 46 -10.82 -3.68 8.97
CA LEU A 46 -10.77 -2.25 9.22
C LEU A 46 -11.80 -1.48 8.40
N GLY A 47 -12.01 -1.84 7.13
CA GLY A 47 -13.05 -1.24 6.28
C GLY A 47 -14.46 -1.44 6.86
N THR A 48 -14.74 -2.65 7.34
CA THR A 48 -16.01 -2.98 8.00
C THR A 48 -16.16 -2.20 9.32
N TRP A 49 -15.08 -2.08 10.10
CA TRP A 49 -15.05 -1.27 11.30
C TRP A 49 -15.37 0.21 11.03
N PHE A 50 -14.76 0.82 9.99
CA PHE A 50 -15.05 2.22 9.63
C PHE A 50 -16.50 2.41 9.20
N MET A 51 -17.07 1.44 8.48
CA MET A 51 -18.48 1.47 8.10
C MET A 51 -19.39 1.47 9.34
N LEU A 52 -19.13 0.57 10.30
CA LEU A 52 -19.89 0.51 11.56
C LEU A 52 -19.74 1.80 12.37
N LEU A 53 -18.51 2.31 12.49
CA LEU A 53 -18.22 3.54 13.20
C LEU A 53 -18.97 4.72 12.56
N PHE A 54 -18.98 4.83 11.24
CA PHE A 54 -19.69 5.87 10.51
C PHE A 54 -21.19 5.84 10.81
N PHE A 55 -21.84 4.67 10.72
CA PHE A 55 -23.27 4.54 11.03
C PHE A 55 -23.59 4.88 12.48
N LEU A 56 -22.76 4.45 13.44
CA LEU A 56 -22.95 4.77 14.85
C LEU A 56 -22.81 6.28 15.10
N VAL A 57 -21.76 6.90 14.57
CA VAL A 57 -21.54 8.35 14.69
C VAL A 57 -22.71 9.11 14.07
N LEU A 58 -23.15 8.73 12.87
CA LEU A 58 -24.29 9.36 12.18
C LEU A 58 -25.58 9.24 12.99
N TYR A 59 -25.89 8.05 13.48
CA TYR A 59 -27.09 7.81 14.30
C TYR A 59 -27.08 8.65 15.58
N TYR A 60 -25.97 8.64 16.33
CA TYR A 60 -25.85 9.40 17.57
C TYR A 60 -25.79 10.92 17.36
N ALA A 61 -25.29 11.36 16.20
CA ALA A 61 -25.34 12.75 15.77
C ALA A 61 -26.79 13.18 15.45
N MET A 62 -27.56 12.36 14.74
CA MET A 62 -28.96 12.66 14.40
C MET A 62 -29.87 12.80 15.62
N ILE A 63 -29.67 11.97 16.65
CA ILE A 63 -30.44 12.06 17.90
C ILE A 63 -29.88 13.09 18.90
N GLY A 64 -28.81 13.81 18.55
CA GLY A 64 -28.21 14.85 19.39
C GLY A 64 -27.55 14.34 20.68
N GLN A 65 -27.17 13.06 20.77
CA GLN A 65 -26.61 12.45 22.00
C GLN A 65 -25.12 12.10 21.89
N ILE A 66 -24.45 12.54 20.83
CA ILE A 66 -23.06 12.16 20.55
C ILE A 66 -22.09 12.51 21.69
N GLU A 67 -22.29 13.67 22.34
CA GLU A 67 -21.45 14.15 23.45
C GLU A 67 -21.51 13.24 24.68
N ARG A 68 -22.62 12.52 24.87
CA ARG A 68 -22.80 11.60 26.01
C ARG A 68 -22.08 10.28 25.80
N LYS A 69 -21.72 9.93 24.56
CA LYS A 69 -21.10 8.63 24.21
C LYS A 69 -19.57 8.73 24.13
N LYS A 70 -18.92 8.93 25.28
CA LYS A 70 -17.44 9.03 25.40
C LYS A 70 -16.67 7.86 24.78
N MET A 71 -17.22 6.64 24.83
CA MET A 71 -16.59 5.46 24.20
C MET A 71 -16.58 5.55 22.67
N LEU A 72 -17.65 6.08 22.06
CA LEU A 72 -17.73 6.27 20.61
C LEU A 72 -16.75 7.35 20.14
N LEU A 73 -16.63 8.45 20.88
CA LEU A 73 -15.67 9.51 20.59
C LEU A 73 -14.22 9.02 20.71
N ARG A 74 -13.92 8.19 21.72
CA ARG A 74 -12.59 7.55 21.85
C ARG A 74 -12.32 6.57 20.70
N ALA A 75 -13.31 5.76 20.32
CA ALA A 75 -13.19 4.85 19.18
C ALA A 75 -12.91 5.61 17.88
N ALA A 76 -13.56 6.75 17.66
CA ALA A 76 -13.29 7.62 16.51
C ALA A 76 -11.86 8.19 16.52
N LEU A 77 -11.36 8.63 17.68
CA LEU A 77 -9.99 9.11 17.82
C LEU A 77 -8.95 8.03 17.48
N PHE A 78 -9.12 6.81 18.01
CA PHE A 78 -8.21 5.70 17.71
C PHE A 78 -8.34 5.19 16.27
N SER A 79 -9.43 5.53 15.58
CA SER A 79 -9.64 5.13 14.18
C SER A 79 -8.81 5.96 13.20
N ILE A 80 -8.25 7.11 13.62
CA ILE A 80 -7.37 7.94 12.78
C ILE A 80 -6.13 7.17 12.32
N PRO A 81 -5.25 6.63 13.20
CA PRO A 81 -4.09 5.85 12.77
C PRO A 81 -4.48 4.53 12.07
N LEU A 82 -5.62 3.93 12.44
CA LEU A 82 -6.13 2.74 11.77
C LEU A 82 -6.47 2.99 10.29
N GLY A 83 -6.90 4.21 9.94
CA GLY A 83 -7.19 4.58 8.56
C GLY A 83 -5.95 4.50 7.67
N TYR A 84 -4.83 5.04 8.16
CA TYR A 84 -3.53 4.91 7.48
C TYR A 84 -3.10 3.44 7.36
N LEU A 85 -3.24 2.66 8.44
CA LEU A 85 -2.91 1.24 8.41
C LEU A 85 -3.73 0.48 7.36
N ALA A 86 -5.04 0.75 7.26
CA ALA A 86 -5.89 0.12 6.26
C ALA A 86 -5.47 0.47 4.83
N ALA A 87 -5.04 1.71 4.59
CA ALA A 87 -4.53 2.16 3.28
C ALA A 87 -3.23 1.44 2.91
N GLU A 88 -2.27 1.34 3.84
CA GLU A 88 -1.01 0.62 3.63
C GLU A 88 -1.24 -0.87 3.36
N LEU A 89 -2.15 -1.50 4.10
CA LEU A 89 -2.52 -2.90 3.86
C LEU A 89 -3.14 -3.11 2.47
N GLY A 90 -3.95 -2.17 1.99
CA GLY A 90 -4.48 -2.20 0.63
C GLY A 90 -3.39 -2.11 -0.44
N TRP A 91 -2.42 -1.23 -0.24
CA TRP A 91 -1.24 -1.15 -1.11
C TRP A 91 -0.39 -2.42 -1.09
N ILE A 92 -0.19 -3.01 0.09
CA ILE A 92 0.54 -4.28 0.21
C ILE A 92 -0.16 -5.38 -0.60
N VAL A 93 -1.48 -5.51 -0.49
CA VAL A 93 -2.24 -6.51 -1.24
C VAL A 93 -2.14 -6.27 -2.76
N ALA A 94 -2.23 -5.01 -3.20
CA ALA A 94 -2.13 -4.66 -4.61
C ALA A 94 -0.74 -4.93 -5.18
N GLU A 95 0.32 -4.52 -4.49
CA GLU A 95 1.69 -4.61 -4.99
C GLU A 95 2.28 -6.01 -4.80
N SER A 96 2.10 -6.61 -3.62
CA SER A 96 2.57 -7.96 -3.33
C SER A 96 1.74 -9.03 -4.05
N GLY A 97 0.48 -8.74 -4.39
CA GLY A 97 -0.35 -9.61 -5.23
C GLY A 97 0.13 -9.68 -6.68
N ARG A 98 0.89 -8.69 -7.13
CA ARG A 98 1.41 -8.57 -8.50
C ARG A 98 2.80 -9.16 -8.66
N GLN A 99 3.50 -9.42 -7.56
CA GLN A 99 4.78 -10.15 -7.56
C GLN A 99 4.58 -11.53 -8.23
N PRO A 100 5.54 -12.01 -9.04
CA PRO A 100 6.89 -11.49 -9.31
C PRO A 100 6.97 -10.48 -10.48
N TRP A 101 5.84 -9.92 -10.93
CA TRP A 101 5.77 -9.14 -12.16
C TRP A 101 5.92 -7.65 -11.90
N ALA A 102 6.85 -6.99 -12.59
CA ALA A 102 6.93 -5.54 -12.71
C ALA A 102 6.04 -5.02 -13.86
N ILE A 103 5.87 -5.80 -14.93
CA ILE A 103 4.78 -5.66 -15.92
C ILE A 103 4.24 -7.06 -16.16
N GLN A 104 2.93 -7.23 -15.96
CA GLN A 104 2.29 -8.54 -16.01
C GLN A 104 2.61 -9.28 -17.32
N GLY A 105 3.19 -10.47 -17.22
CA GLY A 105 3.52 -11.35 -18.36
C GLY A 105 4.67 -10.89 -19.26
N MET A 106 5.23 -9.70 -19.02
CA MET A 106 6.30 -9.14 -19.84
C MET A 106 7.62 -9.00 -19.09
N LEU A 107 7.62 -8.36 -17.93
CA LEU A 107 8.85 -8.00 -17.21
C LEU A 107 8.78 -8.47 -15.75
N PRO A 108 9.58 -9.48 -15.36
CA PRO A 108 9.76 -9.85 -13.97
C PRO A 108 10.55 -8.80 -13.19
N VAL A 109 10.28 -8.68 -11.89
CA VAL A 109 10.94 -7.72 -10.98
C VAL A 109 12.45 -7.93 -10.92
N GLY A 110 12.94 -9.17 -10.97
CA GLY A 110 14.37 -9.47 -10.96
C GLY A 110 15.14 -8.82 -12.12
N MET A 111 14.55 -8.81 -13.31
CA MET A 111 15.13 -8.22 -14.52
C MET A 111 14.91 -6.71 -14.62
N ALA A 112 13.95 -6.16 -13.88
CA ALA A 112 13.64 -4.73 -13.87
C ALA A 112 14.63 -3.90 -13.01
N SER A 113 15.53 -4.54 -12.28
CA SER A 113 16.47 -3.86 -11.38
C SER A 113 17.70 -3.31 -12.11
N SER A 114 18.12 -2.10 -11.75
CA SER A 114 19.35 -1.49 -12.26
C SER A 114 20.60 -2.11 -11.63
N GLN A 115 21.65 -2.31 -12.41
CA GLN A 115 22.96 -2.81 -11.93
C GLN A 115 23.71 -1.70 -11.16
N ILE A 116 23.32 -1.47 -9.91
CA ILE A 116 23.94 -0.50 -9.00
C ILE A 116 24.58 -1.28 -7.84
N SER A 117 25.67 -0.76 -7.28
CA SER A 117 26.32 -1.40 -6.12
C SER A 117 25.35 -1.49 -4.94
N VAL A 118 25.34 -2.64 -4.28
CA VAL A 118 24.51 -2.89 -3.08
C VAL A 118 24.77 -1.83 -2.01
N ALA A 119 26.02 -1.38 -1.87
CA ALA A 119 26.42 -0.34 -0.93
C ALA A 119 25.75 1.02 -1.23
N ALA A 120 25.64 1.42 -2.51
CA ALA A 120 24.98 2.68 -2.88
C ALA A 120 23.47 2.63 -2.60
N VAL A 121 22.82 1.50 -2.87
CA VAL A 121 21.39 1.29 -2.57
C VAL A 121 21.14 1.34 -1.06
N GLN A 122 21.95 0.65 -0.26
CA GLN A 122 21.81 0.68 1.20
C GLN A 122 22.05 2.08 1.79
N THR A 123 23.05 2.80 1.29
CA THR A 123 23.36 4.16 1.75
C THR A 123 22.21 5.11 1.48
N THR A 124 21.67 5.08 0.25
CA THR A 124 20.54 5.93 -0.14
C THR A 124 19.26 5.54 0.60
N PHE A 125 19.00 4.26 0.78
CA PHE A 125 17.88 3.76 1.59
C PHE A 125 17.91 4.34 3.01
N TRP A 126 19.03 4.22 3.72
CA TRP A 126 19.14 4.73 5.09
C TRP A 126 19.09 6.24 5.14
N LEU A 127 19.68 6.94 4.17
CA LEU A 127 19.57 8.38 4.04
C LEU A 127 18.10 8.81 3.96
N PHE A 128 17.33 8.25 3.03
CA PHE A 128 15.91 8.57 2.89
C PHE A 128 15.09 8.14 4.10
N ALA A 129 15.37 6.97 4.67
CA ALA A 129 14.68 6.49 5.88
C ALA A 129 14.85 7.47 7.05
N VAL A 130 16.08 7.97 7.29
CA VAL A 130 16.35 8.97 8.33
C VAL A 130 15.63 10.28 8.03
N VAL A 131 15.76 10.80 6.80
CA VAL A 131 15.13 12.06 6.40
C VAL A 131 13.61 12.00 6.56
N PHE A 132 12.96 10.96 6.04
CA PHE A 132 11.51 10.81 6.16
C PHE A 132 11.05 10.57 7.60
N THR A 133 11.85 9.87 8.41
CA THR A 133 11.54 9.72 9.84
C THR A 133 11.59 11.06 10.59
N VAL A 134 12.60 11.89 10.32
CA VAL A 134 12.70 13.23 10.92
C VAL A 134 11.53 14.11 10.49
N LEU A 135 11.17 14.09 9.21
CA LEU A 135 10.02 14.83 8.70
C LEU A 135 8.71 14.36 9.35
N LEU A 136 8.50 13.05 9.50
CA LEU A 136 7.33 12.49 10.16
C LEU A 136 7.23 12.94 11.63
N ILE A 137 8.35 12.93 12.37
CA ILE A 137 8.38 13.40 13.76
C ILE A 137 8.04 14.90 13.83
N ALA A 138 8.62 15.70 12.93
CA ALA A 138 8.34 17.13 12.86
C ALA A 138 6.86 17.40 12.54
N GLU A 139 6.28 16.68 11.58
CA GLU A 139 4.87 16.80 11.19
C GLU A 139 3.93 16.42 12.34
N ILE A 140 4.16 15.28 13.00
CA ILE A 140 3.37 14.87 14.17
C ILE A 140 3.52 15.89 15.30
N GLY A 141 4.72 16.44 15.52
CA GLY A 141 4.97 17.48 16.51
C GLY A 141 4.20 18.76 16.22
N ILE A 142 4.18 19.22 14.96
CA ILE A 142 3.43 20.40 14.54
C ILE A 142 1.92 20.14 14.68
N MET A 143 1.43 19.03 14.13
CA MET A 143 0.00 18.66 14.17
C MET A 143 -0.51 18.57 15.61
N THR A 144 0.21 17.90 16.51
CA THR A 144 -0.19 17.79 17.92
C THR A 144 -0.12 19.13 18.66
N LYS A 145 0.83 20.00 18.32
CA LYS A 145 0.89 21.37 18.86
C LYS A 145 -0.31 22.20 18.40
N GLN A 146 -0.68 22.14 17.13
CA GLN A 146 -1.84 22.86 16.59
C GLN A 146 -3.16 22.34 17.16
N ILE A 147 -3.31 21.02 17.30
CA ILE A 147 -4.50 20.41 17.93
C ILE A 147 -4.66 20.90 19.39
N LYS A 148 -3.56 21.09 20.13
CA LYS A 148 -3.60 21.60 21.51
C LYS A 148 -3.92 23.08 21.62
N ILE A 149 -3.46 23.91 20.68
CA ILE A 149 -3.76 25.34 20.66
C ILE A 149 -5.27 25.58 20.46
N GLY A 150 -5.95 24.67 19.75
CA GLY A 150 -7.39 24.79 19.52
C GLY A 150 -7.78 26.10 18.83
N MET A 151 -8.98 26.61 19.06
CA MET A 151 -9.40 27.92 18.53
C MET A 151 -8.96 29.11 19.41
N GLU A 152 -8.11 28.91 20.43
CA GLU A 152 -7.70 29.98 21.35
C GLU A 152 -6.76 31.02 20.71
N GLY A 153 -6.29 30.77 19.48
CA GLY A 153 -5.48 31.69 18.68
C GLY A 153 -6.24 32.58 17.68
N HIS A 154 -7.58 32.54 17.67
CA HIS A 154 -8.44 33.40 16.85
C HIS A 154 -9.30 34.36 17.69
#